data_AF-A0A269PJK7-F1
#
_entry.id   AF-A0A269PJK7-F1
#
_cell.length_a   1.000
_cell.length_b   1.000
_cell.length_c   1.000
_cell.angle_alpha   90.00
_cell.angle_beta   90.00
_cell.angle_gamma   90.00
#
_symmetry.space_group_name_H-M   'P 1'
#
loop_
_entity.id
_entity.type
_entity.pdbx_description
1 polymer ?
#
loop_
_entity_poly.entity_id
_entity_poly.type
_entity_poly.pdbx_seq_one_letter_code
_entity_poly.pdbx_strand_id
1 'polypeptide(L)'
;MVVKMTFTKKELFEKTRLLWPDSVDLNGQYFGEIFITGGEVLNEIYQKIESSLDKNDHWMQISCWSFHQAIEKPVGDSALISILNDVSYEVYEKMMLENLNGDECWQAELKIYGSLESD
;
A
#
# COMPACT_ATOMS: atom_id res chain seq x y z
N MET A 1 0.31 2.60 30.48
CA MET A 1 -0.03 1.36 29.75
C MET A 1 0.73 1.39 28.44
N VAL A 2 1.59 0.41 28.17
CA VAL A 2 2.19 0.25 26.84
C VAL A 2 1.14 -0.49 26.02
N VAL A 3 0.53 0.19 25.05
CA VAL A 3 -0.28 -0.49 24.03
C VAL A 3 0.70 -1.37 23.27
N LYS A 4 0.62 -2.68 23.50
CA LYS A 4 1.44 -3.66 22.77
C LYS A 4 0.88 -3.68 21.34
N MET A 5 1.56 -3.01 20.41
CA MET A 5 1.18 -3.10 19.01
C MET A 5 1.33 -4.54 18.55
N THR A 6 0.32 -5.04 17.86
CA THR A 6 0.15 -6.45 17.52
C THR A 6 0.66 -6.77 16.12
N PHE A 7 1.57 -5.96 15.57
CA PHE A 7 2.16 -6.26 14.26
C PHE A 7 3.61 -5.78 14.12
N THR A 8 4.43 -6.55 13.40
CA THR A 8 5.72 -6.14 12.84
C THR A 8 5.51 -5.33 11.55
N LYS A 9 6.58 -4.67 11.07
CA LYS A 9 6.51 -3.97 9.77
C LYS A 9 6.20 -4.92 8.61
N LYS A 10 6.77 -6.14 8.63
CA LYS A 10 6.47 -7.13 7.57
C LYS A 10 5.07 -7.70 7.71
N GLU A 11 4.54 -7.87 8.92
CA GLU A 11 3.13 -8.26 9.07
C GLU A 11 2.18 -7.19 8.50
N LEU A 12 2.50 -5.90 8.64
CA LEU A 12 1.72 -4.82 8.01
C LEU A 12 1.84 -4.86 6.48
N PHE A 13 3.05 -5.06 5.96
CA PHE A 13 3.28 -5.26 4.52
C PHE A 13 2.48 -6.45 3.97
N GLU A 14 2.57 -7.62 4.59
CA GLU A 14 1.88 -8.83 4.13
C GLU A 14 0.35 -8.67 4.21
N LYS A 15 -0.17 -8.10 5.30
CA LYS A 15 -1.60 -7.77 5.40
C LYS A 15 -2.05 -6.85 4.27
N THR A 16 -1.23 -5.87 3.93
CA THR A 16 -1.53 -4.91 2.87
C THR A 16 -1.48 -5.59 1.51
N ARG A 17 -0.41 -6.34 1.22
CA ARG A 17 -0.24 -7.11 -0.01
C ARG A 17 -1.44 -8.02 -0.29
N LEU A 18 -1.98 -8.68 0.74
CA LEU A 18 -3.14 -9.57 0.63
C LEU A 18 -4.46 -8.87 0.28
N LEU A 19 -4.54 -7.54 0.38
CA LEU A 19 -5.71 -6.77 -0.07
C LEU A 19 -5.67 -6.49 -1.58
N TRP A 20 -4.48 -6.52 -2.17
CA TRP A 20 -4.29 -6.29 -3.60
C TRP A 20 -4.52 -7.59 -4.38
N PRO A 21 -4.99 -7.50 -5.64
CA PRO A 21 -5.05 -8.67 -6.52
C PRO A 21 -3.63 -9.19 -6.79
N ASP A 22 -3.48 -10.50 -7.04
CA ASP A 22 -2.17 -11.09 -7.33
C ASP A 22 -1.49 -10.49 -8.58
N SER A 23 -2.30 -10.01 -9.53
CA SER A 23 -1.83 -9.31 -10.73
C SER A 23 -2.79 -8.19 -11.16
N VAL A 24 -2.24 -7.22 -11.89
CA VAL A 24 -2.97 -6.07 -12.43
C VAL A 24 -2.67 -5.92 -13.92
N ASP A 25 -3.71 -5.89 -14.75
CA ASP A 25 -3.61 -5.60 -16.19
C ASP A 25 -3.85 -4.12 -16.46
N LEU A 26 -2.81 -3.42 -16.87
CA LEU A 26 -2.82 -2.01 -17.26
C LEU A 26 -3.28 -1.79 -18.71
N ASN A 27 -3.40 -2.82 -19.55
CA ASN A 27 -4.07 -2.68 -20.86
C ASN A 27 -5.55 -2.33 -20.68
N GLY A 28 -6.10 -2.74 -19.55
CA GLY A 28 -7.36 -2.25 -19.03
C GLY A 28 -8.29 -3.33 -18.53
N GLN A 29 -9.19 -2.92 -17.66
CA GLN A 29 -10.19 -3.79 -17.07
C GLN A 29 -11.45 -3.01 -16.72
N TYR A 30 -12.56 -3.74 -16.51
CA TYR A 30 -13.84 -3.15 -16.18
C TYR A 30 -14.00 -2.93 -14.68
N PHE A 31 -14.40 -1.71 -14.32
CA PHE A 31 -14.84 -1.32 -12.99
C PHE A 31 -16.33 -0.97 -13.06
N GLY A 32 -17.19 -1.98 -12.88
CA GLY A 32 -18.61 -1.85 -13.17
C GLY A 32 -18.82 -1.73 -14.69
N GLU A 33 -19.39 -0.62 -15.15
CA GLU A 33 -19.68 -0.37 -16.57
C GLU A 33 -18.56 0.41 -17.29
N ILE A 34 -17.53 0.85 -16.56
CA ILE A 34 -16.46 1.71 -17.09
C ILE A 34 -15.22 0.85 -17.38
N PHE A 35 -14.64 1.01 -18.58
CA PHE A 35 -13.36 0.39 -18.95
C PHE A 35 -12.22 1.40 -18.71
N ILE A 36 -11.24 1.00 -17.90
CA ILE A 36 -10.15 1.88 -17.42
C ILE A 36 -8.81 1.27 -17.81
N THR A 37 -7.83 2.08 -18.19
CA THR A 37 -6.51 1.67 -18.67
C THR A 37 -5.38 2.45 -18.01
N GLY A 38 -4.14 1.96 -18.13
CA GLY A 38 -2.95 2.60 -17.60
C GLY A 38 -2.93 2.69 -16.07
N GLY A 39 -2.20 3.68 -15.54
CA GLY A 39 -2.07 3.90 -14.08
C GLY A 39 -3.41 4.12 -13.36
N GLU A 40 -4.45 4.58 -14.06
CA GLU A 40 -5.77 4.78 -13.47
C GLU A 40 -6.40 3.46 -12.97
N VAL A 41 -5.99 2.33 -13.55
CA VAL A 41 -6.38 1.01 -13.05
C VAL A 41 -5.91 0.80 -11.60
N LEU A 42 -4.69 1.27 -11.27
CA LEU A 42 -4.15 1.16 -9.90
C LEU A 42 -4.90 2.09 -8.94
N ASN A 43 -5.30 3.27 -9.39
CA ASN A 43 -6.12 4.20 -8.61
C ASN A 43 -7.46 3.60 -8.22
N GLU A 44 -8.13 2.95 -9.17
CA GLU A 44 -9.44 2.34 -8.93
C GLU A 44 -9.36 1.13 -7.98
N ILE A 45 -8.31 0.31 -8.10
CA ILE A 45 -8.05 -0.76 -7.14
C ILE A 45 -7.79 -0.18 -5.75
N TYR A 46 -6.95 0.84 -5.65
CA TYR A 46 -6.66 1.53 -4.40
C TYR A 46 -7.92 2.08 -3.75
N GLN A 47 -8.75 2.83 -4.48
CA GLN A 47 -9.99 3.42 -3.97
C GLN A 47 -10.97 2.36 -3.46
N LYS A 48 -11.09 1.23 -4.16
CA LYS A 48 -11.90 0.10 -3.69
C LYS A 48 -11.37 -0.49 -2.39
N ILE A 49 -10.05 -0.69 -2.29
CA ILE A 49 -9.42 -1.17 -1.05
C ILE A 49 -9.67 -0.16 0.08
N GLU A 50 -9.32 1.10 -0.12
CA GLU A 50 -9.46 2.17 0.88
C GLU A 50 -10.90 2.30 1.38
N SER A 51 -11.88 2.28 0.47
CA SER A 51 -13.30 2.36 0.83
C SER A 51 -13.82 1.18 1.67
N SER A 52 -13.10 0.05 1.67
CA SER A 52 -13.42 -1.14 2.46
C SER A 52 -12.79 -1.15 3.86
N LEU A 53 -11.81 -0.28 4.12
CA LEU A 53 -11.09 -0.21 5.40
C LEU A 53 -11.90 0.54 6.47
N ASP A 54 -11.60 0.24 7.74
CA ASP A 54 -12.08 1.07 8.85
C ASP A 54 -11.42 2.45 8.76
N LYS A 55 -12.26 3.50 8.83
CA LYS A 55 -11.83 4.90 8.82
C LYS A 55 -10.90 5.27 9.99
N ASN A 56 -10.92 4.48 11.07
CA ASN A 56 -10.05 4.68 12.23
C ASN A 56 -8.79 3.82 12.19
N ASP A 57 -8.64 2.92 11.21
CA ASP A 57 -7.42 2.12 11.02
C ASP A 57 -6.41 2.90 10.18
N HIS A 58 -5.79 3.90 10.82
CA HIS A 58 -4.81 4.77 10.15
C HIS A 58 -3.61 3.98 9.62
N TRP A 59 -3.24 2.88 10.27
CA TRP A 59 -2.11 2.04 9.85
C TRP A 59 -2.39 1.33 8.54
N MET A 60 -3.58 0.73 8.39
CA MET A 60 -3.94 0.10 7.12
C MET A 60 -4.15 1.12 6.01
N GLN A 61 -4.71 2.30 6.31
CA GLN A 61 -4.89 3.36 5.32
C GLN A 61 -3.56 3.84 4.75
N ILE A 62 -2.63 4.29 5.61
CA ILE A 62 -1.32 4.78 5.14
C ILE A 62 -0.51 3.66 4.50
N SER A 63 -0.64 2.43 5.00
CA SER A 63 0.02 1.27 4.40
C SER A 63 -0.48 0.98 2.98
N CYS A 64 -1.80 1.01 2.73
CA CYS A 64 -2.35 0.82 1.39
C CYS A 64 -1.90 1.92 0.43
N TRP A 65 -1.81 3.17 0.91
CA TRP A 65 -1.31 4.29 0.13
C TRP A 65 0.18 4.11 -0.23
N SER A 66 1.01 3.73 0.74
CA SER A 66 2.42 3.42 0.50
C SER A 66 2.62 2.24 -0.45
N PHE A 67 1.75 1.23 -0.38
CA PHE A 67 1.79 0.08 -1.29
C PHE A 67 1.39 0.48 -2.71
N HIS A 68 0.35 1.30 -2.88
CA HIS A 68 -0.03 1.87 -4.17
C HIS A 68 1.14 2.60 -4.85
N GLN A 69 1.81 3.51 -4.13
CA GLN A 69 2.99 4.22 -4.64
C GLN A 69 4.17 3.27 -4.93
N ALA A 70 4.32 2.20 -4.14
CA ALA A 70 5.33 1.18 -4.35
C ALA A 70 5.07 0.33 -5.61
N ILE A 71 3.81 0.18 -6.03
CA ILE A 71 3.45 -0.44 -7.32
C ILE A 71 3.74 0.51 -8.47
N GLU A 72 3.39 1.79 -8.35
CA GLU A 72 3.54 2.77 -9.44
C GLU A 72 5.01 3.00 -9.84
N LYS A 73 5.95 2.99 -8.89
CA LYS A 73 7.38 3.23 -9.14
C LYS A 73 8.07 2.23 -10.09
N PRO A 74 7.85 0.90 -9.95
CA PRO A 74 8.46 -0.11 -10.82
C PRO A 74 7.71 -0.36 -12.14
N VAL A 75 6.56 0.30 -12.40
CA VAL A 75 5.85 0.16 -13.69
C VAL A 75 6.71 0.76 -14.81
N GLY A 76 7.63 -0.03 -15.35
CA GLY A 76 8.15 0.16 -16.70
C GLY A 76 7.06 -0.10 -17.73
N ASP A 77 7.40 -0.21 -19.01
CA ASP A 77 6.43 -0.44 -20.11
C ASP A 77 5.67 -1.79 -20.04
N SER A 78 5.72 -2.53 -18.91
CA SER A 78 4.95 -3.76 -18.73
C SER A 78 3.48 -3.45 -18.49
N ALA A 79 2.64 -3.98 -19.37
CA ALA A 79 1.19 -3.84 -19.22
C ALA A 79 0.59 -4.81 -18.21
N LEU A 80 1.34 -5.80 -17.71
CA LEU A 80 0.89 -6.72 -16.65
C LEU A 80 1.86 -6.64 -15.47
N ILE A 81 1.32 -6.35 -14.29
CA ILE A 81 2.06 -6.28 -13.03
C ILE A 81 1.72 -7.52 -12.20
N SER A 82 2.73 -8.20 -11.69
CA SER A 82 2.61 -9.25 -10.67
C SER A 82 2.88 -8.63 -9.31
N ILE A 83 1.84 -8.41 -8.50
CA ILE A 83 1.99 -7.78 -7.18
C ILE A 83 2.96 -8.55 -6.28
N LEU A 84 2.94 -9.89 -6.37
CA LEU A 84 3.83 -10.76 -5.62
C LEU A 84 5.31 -10.57 -5.98
N ASN A 85 5.62 -10.31 -7.25
CA ASN A 85 7.00 -10.28 -7.74
C ASN A 85 7.55 -8.86 -7.88
N ASP A 86 6.67 -7.88 -8.13
CA ASP A 86 7.06 -6.53 -8.54
C ASP A 86 7.07 -5.54 -7.37
N VAL A 87 6.41 -5.85 -6.25
CA VAL A 87 6.40 -5.02 -5.04
C VAL A 87 7.20 -5.68 -3.93
N SER A 88 8.44 -5.20 -3.72
CA SER A 88 9.28 -5.68 -2.63
C SER A 88 8.97 -4.95 -1.32
N TYR A 89 9.21 -5.62 -0.19
CA TYR A 89 9.08 -5.02 1.14
C TYR A 89 9.93 -3.75 1.28
N GLU A 90 11.12 -3.71 0.68
CA GLU A 90 12.04 -2.56 0.77
C GLU A 90 11.48 -1.32 0.06
N VAL A 91 10.85 -1.49 -1.11
CA VAL A 91 10.23 -0.38 -1.83
C VAL A 91 9.01 0.13 -1.06
N TYR A 92 8.20 -0.78 -0.55
CA TYR A 92 7.08 -0.47 0.33
C TYR A 92 7.54 0.28 1.60
N GLU A 93 8.56 -0.22 2.31
CA GLU A 93 9.07 0.40 3.54
C GLU A 93 9.58 1.81 3.28
N LYS A 94 10.24 2.02 2.12
CA LYS A 94 10.65 3.36 1.71
C LYS A 94 9.45 4.30 1.53
N MET A 95 8.36 3.87 0.87
CA MET A 95 7.17 4.71 0.67
C MET A 95 6.44 4.96 2.00
N MET A 96 6.42 3.97 2.90
CA MET A 96 5.86 4.11 4.25
C MET A 96 6.60 5.19 5.04
N LEU A 97 7.94 5.17 5.03
CA LEU A 97 8.75 6.17 5.71
C LEU A 97 8.62 7.56 5.05
N GLU A 98 8.56 7.63 3.71
CA GLU A 98 8.33 8.89 3.00
C GLU A 98 6.99 9.53 3.41
N ASN A 99 5.91 8.76 3.48
CA ASN A 99 4.59 9.26 3.89
C ASN A 99 4.55 9.68 5.37
N LEU A 100 5.10 8.85 6.26
CA LEU A 100 5.14 9.15 7.70
C LEU A 100 6.03 10.37 8.04
N ASN A 101 7.04 10.64 7.21
CA ASN A 101 7.92 11.80 7.38
C ASN A 101 7.42 13.05 6.65
N GLY A 102 6.34 12.94 5.86
CA GLY A 102 5.86 14.02 4.98
C GLY A 102 5.16 15.17 5.70
N ASP A 103 4.46 14.90 6.80
CA ASP A 103 3.68 15.91 7.55
C ASP A 103 3.90 15.77 9.07
N GLU A 104 3.78 16.88 9.79
CA GLU A 104 3.89 16.93 11.25
C GLU A 104 2.82 16.08 11.94
N CYS A 105 1.65 15.90 11.30
CA CYS A 105 0.56 15.10 11.84
C CYS A 105 0.91 13.61 12.03
N TRP A 106 1.95 13.10 11.35
CA TRP A 106 2.39 11.71 11.41
C TRP A 106 3.58 11.45 12.35
N GLN A 107 4.09 12.46 13.05
CA GLN A 107 5.31 12.30 13.85
C GLN A 107 5.19 11.28 14.99
N ALA A 108 3.99 11.12 15.57
CA ALA A 108 3.73 10.12 16.59
C ALA A 108 3.80 8.70 15.99
N GLU A 109 3.15 8.51 14.85
CA GLU A 109 3.13 7.28 14.06
C GLU A 109 4.53 6.95 13.55
N LEU A 110 5.30 7.91 13.03
CA LEU A 110 6.69 7.69 12.61
C LEU A 110 7.55 7.12 13.75
N LYS A 111 7.40 7.68 14.95
CA LYS A 111 8.16 7.23 16.14
C LYS A 111 7.78 5.83 16.56
N ILE A 112 6.49 5.51 16.48
CA ILE A 112 5.96 4.17 16.71
C ILE A 112 6.50 3.20 15.65
N TYR A 113 6.35 3.53 14.37
CA TYR A 113 6.74 2.70 13.25
C TYR A 113 8.24 2.40 13.26
N GLY A 114 9.06 3.38 13.60
CA GLY A 114 10.50 3.22 13.79
C GLY A 114 10.89 2.33 14.97
N SER A 115 9.97 2.06 15.90
CA SER A 115 10.18 1.14 17.04
C SER A 115 9.65 -0.28 16.79
N LEU A 116 8.90 -0.50 15.70
CA LEU A 116 8.42 -1.83 15.32
C LEU A 116 9.57 -2.72 14.84
N GLU A 117 9.47 -4.01 15.14
CA GLU A 117 10.39 -5.02 14.60
C GLU A 117 10.24 -5.15 13.07
N SER A 118 11.35 -5.44 12.39
CA SER A 118 11.40 -5.62 10.94
C SER A 118 11.20 -7.07 10.48
N ASP A 119 10.88 -8.00 11.39
CA ASP A 119 10.84 -9.45 11.11
C ASP A 119 9.59 -9.91 10.36
#